data_AF-A0AAU6GHS4-F1
#
_entry.id   AF-A0AAU6GHS4-F1
#
_cell.length_a   1.000
_cell.length_b   1.000
_cell.length_c   1.000
_cell.angle_alpha   90.00
_cell.angle_beta   90.00
_cell.angle_gamma   90.00
#
_symmetry.space_group_name_H-M   'P 1'
#
loop_
_entity.id
_entity.type
_entity.pdbx_description
1 polymer ?
#
loop_
_entity_poly.entity_id
_entity_poly.type
_entity_poly.pdbx_seq_one_letter_code
_entity_poly.pdbx_strand_id
1 'polypeptide(L)'
;MTIADPDQWEDLFTRTVDEHPVQFVRPADTDRPTWATYEGGRYLGTLSGKLDGGRPRWRVQATRETHHDLDDAVRALRRPATWPRERARVSRWARGLPAGDGLLAVDVETTGLQDAFAVQIAAVDRRGGVVFNEYVQPNAVIEQAAVAVHGIAPERVASAATFGELLPRLTDMLHGRTLVSYNAAFDRGVFERELARHHGAPAAAEQWLARVRWEDAMVPYAVCSRWTRACQSSVSVARSATTVVVPGGRCCSWLTSQCQGSAVVPDGARRGAGQSKVEAVLAVVGGQLPGDVDE
;
A
#
# COMPACT_ATOMS: atom_id res chain seq x y z
N MET A 1 -8.22 -24.63 4.54
CA MET A 1 -8.89 -25.28 5.69
C MET A 1 -10.35 -24.91 5.61
N THR A 2 -11.22 -25.89 5.44
CA THR A 2 -12.67 -25.73 5.32
C THR A 2 -13.17 -24.93 6.52
N ILE A 3 -13.96 -23.90 6.24
CA ILE A 3 -14.41 -22.98 7.27
C ILE A 3 -15.46 -23.70 8.13
N ALA A 4 -15.05 -24.23 9.28
CA ALA A 4 -15.94 -24.90 10.21
C ALA A 4 -16.92 -23.87 10.82
N ASP A 5 -18.19 -24.27 10.92
CA ASP A 5 -19.25 -23.55 11.61
C ASP A 5 -18.78 -23.11 13.00
N PRO A 6 -18.80 -21.81 13.36
CA PRO A 6 -18.39 -21.34 14.70
C PRO A 6 -19.07 -22.07 15.85
N ASP A 7 -20.30 -22.56 15.66
CA ASP A 7 -21.01 -23.33 16.70
C ASP A 7 -20.29 -24.64 17.07
N GLN A 8 -19.46 -25.18 16.17
CA GLN A 8 -18.72 -26.43 16.36
C GLN A 8 -17.31 -26.23 16.93
N TRP A 9 -16.89 -24.99 17.18
CA TRP A 9 -15.55 -24.70 17.65
C TRP A 9 -15.41 -24.95 19.14
N GLU A 10 -14.21 -25.37 19.54
CA GLU A 10 -13.83 -25.65 20.93
C GLU A 10 -14.00 -24.40 21.83
N ASP A 11 -14.26 -24.65 23.10
CA ASP A 11 -14.39 -23.59 24.11
C ASP A 11 -13.06 -22.90 24.39
N LEU A 12 -11.94 -23.62 24.20
CA LEU A 12 -10.59 -23.12 24.42
C LEU A 12 -9.67 -23.54 23.28
N PHE A 13 -9.17 -22.58 22.50
CA PHE A 13 -8.19 -22.86 21.45
C PHE A 13 -7.25 -21.68 21.25
N THR A 14 -6.12 -21.94 20.57
CA THR A 14 -5.15 -20.93 20.18
C THR A 14 -5.02 -20.91 18.66
N ARG A 15 -4.99 -19.72 18.08
CA ARG A 15 -4.77 -19.50 16.65
C ARG A 15 -3.71 -18.43 16.45
N THR A 16 -2.77 -18.68 15.55
CA THR A 16 -1.79 -17.68 15.17
C THR A 16 -2.40 -16.68 14.19
N VAL A 17 -2.41 -15.40 14.56
CA VAL A 17 -2.87 -14.28 13.72
C VAL A 17 -1.72 -13.28 13.56
N ASP A 18 -1.27 -13.06 12.32
CA ASP A 18 -0.11 -12.21 12.00
C ASP A 18 1.14 -12.61 12.80
N GLU A 19 1.47 -13.90 12.83
CA GLU A 19 2.62 -14.47 13.58
C GLU A 19 2.51 -14.43 15.11
N HIS A 20 1.43 -13.87 15.66
CA HIS A 20 1.19 -13.79 17.11
C HIS A 20 0.14 -14.83 17.54
N PRO A 21 0.40 -15.64 18.59
CA PRO A 21 -0.59 -16.56 19.12
C PRO A 21 -1.70 -15.80 19.84
N VAL A 22 -2.95 -16.06 19.45
CA VAL A 22 -4.16 -15.49 20.05
C VAL A 22 -4.98 -16.61 20.66
N GLN A 23 -5.25 -16.49 21.95
CA GLN A 23 -6.05 -17.43 22.71
C GLN A 23 -7.51 -17.02 22.71
N PHE A 24 -8.40 -17.98 22.53
CA PHE A 24 -9.84 -17.81 22.51
C PHE A 24 -10.43 -18.64 23.66
N VAL A 25 -11.20 -17.98 24.52
CA VAL A 25 -11.81 -18.58 25.70
C VAL A 25 -13.29 -18.29 25.67
N ARG A 26 -14.11 -19.32 25.48
CA ARG A 26 -15.57 -19.24 25.63
C ARG A 26 -15.91 -19.23 27.12
N PRO A 27 -16.64 -18.20 27.61
CA PRO A 27 -17.13 -18.21 28.98
C PRO A 27 -18.01 -19.44 29.24
N ALA A 28 -17.88 -20.05 30.43
CA ALA A 28 -18.59 -21.30 30.77
C ALA A 28 -20.12 -21.14 30.88
N ASP A 29 -20.62 -19.90 30.92
CA ASP A 29 -22.03 -19.54 31.08
C ASP A 29 -22.74 -19.22 29.75
N THR A 30 -22.10 -19.48 28.60
CA THR A 30 -22.69 -19.24 27.28
C THR A 30 -22.62 -20.44 26.35
N ASP A 31 -23.78 -20.90 25.87
CA ASP A 31 -23.89 -21.85 24.77
C ASP A 31 -23.69 -21.18 23.39
N ARG A 32 -23.59 -19.84 23.38
CA ARG A 32 -23.37 -19.08 22.14
C ARG A 32 -21.91 -19.18 21.69
N PRO A 33 -21.66 -19.20 20.37
CA PRO A 33 -20.32 -19.13 19.77
C PRO A 33 -19.68 -17.76 20.03
N THR A 34 -19.22 -17.52 21.26
CA THR A 34 -18.67 -16.25 21.73
C THR A 34 -17.39 -16.50 22.52
N TRP A 35 -16.30 -15.81 22.18
CA TRP A 35 -15.00 -16.01 22.82
C TRP A 35 -14.42 -14.68 23.29
N ALA A 36 -13.97 -14.65 24.54
CA ALA A 36 -13.00 -13.68 25.03
C ALA A 36 -11.64 -14.01 24.40
N THR A 37 -10.98 -12.98 23.86
CA THR A 37 -9.73 -13.14 23.11
C THR A 37 -8.57 -12.49 23.85
N TYR A 38 -7.43 -13.18 23.87
CA TYR A 38 -6.24 -12.78 24.60
C TYR A 38 -4.98 -12.94 23.74
N GLU A 39 -4.03 -12.03 23.91
CA GLU A 39 -2.72 -12.07 23.27
C GLU A 39 -1.65 -11.72 24.30
N GLY A 40 -0.67 -12.61 24.51
CA GLY A 40 0.35 -12.41 25.56
C GLY A 40 -0.24 -12.21 26.96
N GLY A 41 -1.40 -12.81 27.24
CA GLY A 41 -2.14 -12.64 28.50
C GLY A 41 -2.95 -11.33 28.61
N ARG A 42 -2.87 -10.43 27.62
CA ARG A 42 -3.69 -9.22 27.56
C ARG A 42 -5.03 -9.50 26.90
N TYR A 43 -6.11 -9.08 27.55
CA TYR A 43 -7.44 -9.12 26.96
C TYR A 43 -7.55 -8.14 25.78
N LEU A 44 -7.96 -8.65 24.62
CA LEU A 44 -8.18 -7.87 23.40
C LEU A 44 -9.66 -7.47 23.25
N GLY A 45 -10.58 -8.36 23.64
CA GLY A 45 -12.02 -8.13 23.51
C GLY A 45 -12.80 -9.43 23.26
N THR A 46 -14.09 -9.29 22.98
CA THR A 46 -14.98 -10.42 22.72
C THR A 46 -15.40 -10.47 21.25
N LEU A 47 -15.33 -11.66 20.67
CA LEU A 47 -15.87 -11.96 19.34
C LEU A 47 -17.04 -12.93 19.45
N SER A 48 -18.06 -12.72 18.62
CA SER A 48 -19.12 -13.71 18.40
C SER A 48 -19.09 -14.19 16.96
N GLY A 49 -19.12 -15.49 16.75
CA GLY A 49 -19.23 -16.11 15.43
C GLY A 49 -20.69 -16.47 15.13
N LYS A 50 -21.08 -16.46 13.87
CA LYS A 50 -22.31 -17.14 13.42
C LYS A 50 -22.17 -17.51 11.95
N LEU A 51 -22.92 -18.50 11.49
CA LEU A 51 -23.09 -18.69 10.06
C LEU A 51 -24.11 -17.68 9.50
N ASP A 52 -23.78 -17.11 8.34
CA ASP A 52 -24.68 -16.31 7.53
C ASP A 52 -24.51 -16.70 6.06
N GLY A 53 -25.57 -17.23 5.45
CA GLY A 53 -25.52 -17.77 4.09
C GLY A 53 -24.48 -18.88 3.89
N GLY A 54 -24.25 -19.71 4.92
CA GLY A 54 -23.25 -20.79 4.90
C GLY A 54 -21.80 -20.33 5.02
N ARG A 55 -21.55 -19.05 5.34
CA ARG A 55 -20.21 -18.51 5.59
C ARG A 55 -20.16 -17.92 7.00
N PRO A 56 -19.05 -18.03 7.75
CA PRO A 56 -19.00 -17.38 9.04
C PRO A 56 -18.99 -15.87 8.90
N ARG A 57 -19.58 -15.27 9.92
CA ARG A 57 -19.52 -13.85 10.20
C ARG A 57 -19.13 -13.69 11.65
N TRP A 58 -18.03 -12.98 11.86
CA TRP A 58 -17.46 -12.67 13.17
C TRP A 58 -17.83 -11.24 13.53
N ARG A 59 -18.47 -11.04 14.67
CA ARG A 59 -18.84 -9.74 15.20
C ARG A 59 -17.98 -9.38 16.39
N VAL A 60 -17.35 -8.22 16.33
CA VAL A 60 -16.67 -7.58 17.47
C VAL A 60 -17.73 -7.00 18.41
N GLN A 61 -17.76 -7.45 19.67
CA GLN A 61 -18.85 -7.05 20.57
C GLN A 61 -18.82 -5.55 20.92
N ALA A 62 -17.63 -4.99 21.14
CA ALA A 62 -17.47 -3.60 21.55
C ALA A 62 -17.86 -2.59 20.46
N THR A 63 -17.48 -2.85 19.19
CA THR A 63 -17.71 -1.93 18.07
C THR A 63 -18.90 -2.33 17.19
N ARG A 64 -19.42 -3.55 17.35
CA ARG A 64 -20.44 -4.19 16.49
C ARG A 64 -20.00 -4.42 15.04
N GLU A 65 -18.74 -4.17 14.72
CA GLU A 65 -18.18 -4.44 13.40
C GLU A 65 -18.26 -5.93 13.07
N THR A 66 -18.51 -6.25 11.79
CA THR A 66 -18.63 -7.62 11.31
C THR A 66 -17.58 -7.92 10.25
N HIS A 67 -16.98 -9.10 10.34
CA HIS A 67 -15.91 -9.58 9.47
C HIS A 67 -16.24 -10.98 8.96
N HIS A 68 -15.88 -11.28 7.72
CA HIS A 68 -16.04 -12.63 7.15
C HIS A 68 -14.89 -13.57 7.50
N ASP A 69 -13.80 -13.02 8.04
CA ASP A 69 -12.60 -13.75 8.44
C ASP A 69 -12.31 -13.49 9.93
N LEU A 70 -11.92 -14.54 10.65
CA LEU A 70 -11.63 -14.45 12.08
C LEU A 70 -10.41 -13.57 12.35
N ASP A 71 -9.37 -13.67 11.53
CA ASP A 71 -8.14 -12.90 11.72
C ASP A 71 -8.42 -11.41 11.56
N ASP A 72 -9.35 -11.03 10.67
CA ASP A 72 -9.79 -9.64 10.51
C ASP A 72 -10.54 -9.11 11.73
N ALA A 73 -11.37 -9.95 12.35
CA ALA A 73 -12.04 -9.59 13.61
C ALA A 73 -11.02 -9.42 14.75
N VAL A 74 -9.99 -10.26 14.81
CA VAL A 74 -8.88 -10.12 15.76
C VAL A 74 -8.07 -8.85 15.50
N ARG A 75 -7.74 -8.54 14.24
CA ARG A 75 -7.08 -7.27 13.87
C ARG A 75 -7.91 -6.07 14.29
N ALA A 76 -9.24 -6.16 14.22
CA ALA A 76 -10.13 -5.10 14.70
C ALA A 76 -10.04 -4.90 16.22
N LEU A 77 -9.91 -5.98 16.99
CA LEU A 77 -9.72 -5.90 18.45
C LEU A 77 -8.36 -5.31 18.85
N ARG A 78 -7.32 -5.49 18.03
CA ARG A 78 -5.99 -4.91 18.27
C ARG A 78 -5.93 -3.40 18.01
N ARG A 79 -6.97 -2.78 17.43
CA ARG A 79 -6.96 -1.36 17.05
C ARG A 79 -6.85 -0.44 18.28
N PRO A 80 -6.05 0.63 18.21
CA PRO A 80 -5.98 1.61 19.29
C PRO A 80 -7.29 2.40 19.39
N ALA A 81 -7.56 2.98 20.56
CA ALA A 81 -8.72 3.83 20.77
C ALA A 81 -8.76 5.06 19.84
N THR A 82 -7.62 5.47 19.27
CA THR A 82 -7.53 6.58 18.30
C THR A 82 -8.02 6.20 16.90
N TRP A 83 -8.17 4.91 16.60
CA TRP A 83 -8.49 4.39 15.27
C TRP A 83 -9.68 5.09 14.59
N PRO A 84 -10.85 5.29 15.22
CA PRO A 84 -11.98 5.95 14.56
C PRO A 84 -11.65 7.38 14.09
N ARG A 85 -10.88 8.12 14.89
CA ARG A 85 -10.46 9.50 14.57
C ARG A 85 -9.42 9.51 13.47
N GLU A 86 -8.46 8.57 13.49
CA GLU A 86 -7.44 8.42 12.47
C GLU A 86 -8.05 8.00 11.12
N ARG A 87 -8.94 6.99 11.12
CA ARG A 87 -9.70 6.58 9.93
C ARG A 87 -10.46 7.77 9.36
N ALA A 88 -11.23 8.50 10.17
CA ALA A 88 -12.00 9.66 9.70
C ALA A 88 -11.12 10.76 9.11
N ARG A 89 -9.90 10.96 9.66
CA ARG A 89 -8.91 11.89 9.12
C ARG A 89 -8.42 11.43 7.75
N VAL A 90 -8.07 10.16 7.60
CA VAL A 90 -7.63 9.57 6.32
C VAL A 90 -8.75 9.62 5.28
N SER A 91 -9.99 9.27 5.64
CA SER A 91 -11.15 9.39 4.74
C SER A 91 -11.37 10.83 4.26
N ARG A 92 -11.16 11.83 5.13
CA ARG A 92 -11.31 13.24 4.77
C ARG A 92 -10.17 13.71 3.87
N TRP A 93 -8.95 13.28 4.16
CA TRP A 93 -7.78 13.52 3.30
C TRP A 93 -7.99 12.94 1.90
N ALA A 94 -8.36 11.66 1.79
CA ALA A 94 -8.59 10.99 0.51
C ALA A 94 -9.70 11.64 -0.31
N ARG A 95 -10.80 12.06 0.33
CA ARG A 95 -11.88 12.82 -0.31
C ARG A 95 -11.47 14.23 -0.75
N GLY A 96 -10.46 14.82 -0.12
CA GLY A 96 -9.90 16.12 -0.48
C GLY A 96 -8.89 16.07 -1.62
N LEU A 97 -8.51 14.88 -2.10
CA LEU A 97 -7.63 14.74 -3.25
C LEU A 97 -8.39 15.03 -4.56
N PRO A 98 -7.75 15.68 -5.56
CA PRO A 98 -8.37 15.97 -6.84
C PRO A 98 -8.98 14.73 -7.52
N ALA A 99 -10.12 14.95 -8.20
CA ALA A 99 -10.72 13.96 -9.09
C ALA A 99 -10.10 14.02 -10.49
N GLY A 100 -10.38 13.01 -11.30
CA GLY A 100 -9.90 12.92 -12.69
C GLY A 100 -8.37 12.94 -12.78
N ASP A 101 -7.86 13.69 -13.76
CA ASP A 101 -6.43 13.72 -14.12
C ASP A 101 -5.61 14.71 -13.27
N GLY A 102 -6.21 15.31 -12.24
CA GLY A 102 -5.54 16.25 -11.33
C GLY A 102 -4.64 15.60 -10.28
N LEU A 103 -4.55 14.27 -10.27
CA LEU A 103 -3.85 13.47 -9.27
C LEU A 103 -2.97 12.42 -9.94
N LEU A 104 -1.70 12.34 -9.52
CA LEU A 104 -0.78 11.28 -9.92
C LEU A 104 -0.14 10.66 -8.68
N ALA A 105 -0.02 9.34 -8.67
CA ALA A 105 0.84 8.65 -7.72
C ALA A 105 2.25 8.56 -8.30
N VAL A 106 3.24 9.09 -7.59
CA VAL A 106 4.64 9.18 -8.04
C VAL A 106 5.52 8.33 -7.13
N ASP A 107 6.50 7.68 -7.73
CA ASP A 107 7.58 6.98 -7.02
C ASP A 107 8.92 7.31 -7.69
N VAL A 108 9.94 7.52 -6.87
CA VAL A 108 11.29 7.83 -7.32
C VAL A 108 12.25 6.81 -6.71
N GLU A 109 12.94 6.08 -7.57
CA GLU A 109 14.07 5.26 -7.16
C GLU A 109 15.34 6.09 -7.26
N THR A 110 16.24 5.95 -6.29
CA THR A 110 17.32 6.92 -6.07
C THR A 110 18.69 6.28 -6.00
N THR A 111 19.74 7.09 -6.12
CA THR A 111 21.12 6.63 -5.99
C THR A 111 21.50 6.20 -4.56
N GLY A 112 20.69 6.51 -3.56
CA GLY A 112 21.00 6.37 -2.13
C GLY A 112 19.82 6.74 -1.25
N LEU A 113 19.99 6.62 0.07
CA LEU A 113 18.95 6.95 1.07
C LEU A 113 19.02 8.39 1.60
N GLN A 114 20.09 9.11 1.30
CA GLN A 114 20.32 10.51 1.70
C GLN A 114 20.99 11.26 0.55
N ASP A 115 20.68 12.55 0.40
CA ASP A 115 21.27 13.42 -0.63
C ASP A 115 21.32 12.83 -2.05
N ALA A 116 20.32 11.99 -2.36
CA ALA A 116 20.34 11.12 -3.52
C ALA A 116 19.72 11.75 -4.77
N PHE A 117 20.12 11.24 -5.93
CA PHE A 117 19.62 11.64 -7.25
C PHE A 117 18.70 10.57 -7.82
N ALA A 118 17.87 10.93 -8.79
CA ALA A 118 16.90 10.02 -9.40
C ALA A 118 17.60 9.01 -10.30
N VAL A 119 17.19 7.74 -10.18
CA VAL A 119 17.60 6.59 -10.99
C VAL A 119 16.41 6.08 -11.82
N GLN A 120 15.20 6.24 -11.31
CA GLN A 120 13.96 6.00 -12.06
C GLN A 120 12.88 6.93 -11.51
N ILE A 121 12.02 7.43 -12.40
CA ILE A 121 10.80 8.16 -12.01
C ILE A 121 9.63 7.43 -12.65
N ALA A 122 8.66 7.07 -11.82
CA ALA A 122 7.40 6.47 -12.24
C ALA A 122 6.22 7.32 -11.77
N ALA A 123 5.21 7.43 -12.62
CA ALA A 123 3.94 8.05 -12.27
C ALA A 123 2.78 7.25 -12.87
N VAL A 124 1.74 7.07 -12.05
CA VAL A 124 0.49 6.44 -12.47
C VAL A 124 -0.69 7.34 -12.17
N ASP A 125 -1.74 7.23 -12.98
CA ASP A 125 -3.01 7.90 -12.75
C ASP A 125 -3.80 7.23 -11.61
N ARG A 126 -4.93 7.84 -11.25
CA ARG A 126 -5.82 7.35 -10.19
C ARG A 126 -6.44 5.97 -10.47
N ARG A 127 -6.43 5.51 -11.72
CA ARG A 127 -6.93 4.18 -12.15
C ARG A 127 -5.79 3.15 -12.22
N GLY A 128 -4.56 3.53 -11.88
CA GLY A 128 -3.36 2.69 -12.00
C GLY A 128 -2.79 2.63 -13.41
N GLY A 129 -3.26 3.48 -14.34
CA GLY A 129 -2.67 3.62 -15.67
C GLY A 129 -1.30 4.28 -15.58
N VAL A 130 -0.28 3.67 -16.19
CA VAL A 130 1.07 4.23 -16.21
C VAL A 130 1.12 5.42 -17.16
N VAL A 131 1.45 6.60 -16.62
CA VAL A 131 1.57 7.83 -17.41
C VAL A 131 3.04 8.21 -17.67
N PHE A 132 3.95 7.74 -16.82
CA PHE A 132 5.39 7.94 -16.97
C PHE A 132 6.13 6.81 -16.26
N ASN A 133 7.18 6.30 -16.89
CA ASN A 133 8.02 5.26 -16.32
C ASN A 133 9.35 5.24 -17.06
N GLU A 134 10.30 6.06 -16.61
CA GLU A 134 11.57 6.24 -17.28
C GLU A 134 12.72 6.02 -16.31
N TYR A 135 13.77 5.36 -16.79
CA TYR A 135 15.06 5.37 -16.12
C TYR A 135 15.72 6.74 -16.28
N VAL A 136 16.47 7.13 -15.27
CA VAL A 136 17.20 8.39 -15.22
C VAL A 136 18.68 8.07 -15.05
N GLN A 137 19.51 8.62 -15.94
CA GLN A 137 20.95 8.61 -15.73
C GLN A 137 21.26 9.67 -14.65
N PRO A 138 21.78 9.27 -13.47
CA PRO A 138 21.78 10.12 -12.28
C PRO A 138 22.96 11.11 -12.22
N ASN A 139 23.92 11.04 -13.15
CA ASN A 139 25.21 11.72 -13.06
C ASN A 139 25.88 11.62 -11.67
N ALA A 140 25.68 10.49 -10.98
CA ALA A 140 26.14 10.24 -9.62
C ALA A 140 26.35 8.74 -9.40
N VAL A 141 27.13 8.41 -8.37
CA VAL A 141 27.36 7.01 -7.97
C VAL A 141 26.10 6.44 -7.34
N ILE A 142 25.68 5.25 -7.76
CA ILE A 142 24.59 4.50 -7.13
C ILE A 142 25.17 3.64 -6.02
N GLU A 143 24.70 3.86 -4.80
CA GLU A 143 25.07 3.09 -3.61
C GLU A 143 24.60 1.64 -3.74
N GLN A 144 25.44 0.69 -3.33
CA GLN A 144 25.08 -0.73 -3.33
C GLN A 144 23.85 -1.03 -2.45
N ALA A 145 23.65 -0.26 -1.37
CA ALA A 145 22.46 -0.36 -0.54
C ALA A 145 21.18 0.01 -1.30
N ALA A 146 21.22 1.04 -2.15
CA ALA A 146 20.09 1.41 -3.00
C ALA A 146 19.81 0.32 -4.04
N VAL A 147 20.87 -0.19 -4.70
CA VAL A 147 20.75 -1.34 -5.63
C VAL A 147 20.13 -2.55 -4.95
N ALA A 148 20.48 -2.84 -3.69
CA ALA A 148 19.89 -3.94 -2.94
C ALA A 148 18.39 -3.76 -2.66
N VAL A 149 17.90 -2.51 -2.60
CA VAL A 149 16.49 -2.18 -2.37
C VAL A 149 15.66 -2.25 -3.66
N HIS A 150 16.10 -1.56 -4.72
CA HIS A 150 15.30 -1.40 -5.94
C HIS A 150 15.77 -2.27 -7.12
N GLY A 151 16.98 -2.83 -7.07
CA GLY A 151 17.52 -3.76 -8.08
C GLY A 151 17.99 -3.11 -9.39
N ILE A 152 18.19 -1.79 -9.39
CA ILE A 152 18.61 -1.05 -10.60
C ILE A 152 20.13 -0.87 -10.55
N ALA A 153 20.84 -1.68 -11.32
CA ALA A 153 22.28 -1.60 -11.42
C ALA A 153 22.74 -0.38 -12.25
N PRO A 154 23.92 0.20 -12.00
CA PRO A 154 24.44 1.36 -12.73
C PRO A 154 24.43 1.18 -14.26
N GLU A 155 24.73 -0.02 -14.73
CA GLU A 155 24.80 -0.35 -16.16
C GLU A 155 23.44 -0.21 -16.85
N ARG A 156 22.33 -0.41 -16.11
CA ARG A 156 20.98 -0.29 -16.64
C ARG A 156 20.61 1.16 -17.00
N VAL A 157 21.19 2.13 -16.30
CA VAL A 157 20.87 3.54 -16.48
C VAL A 157 21.97 4.34 -17.18
N ALA A 158 23.07 3.68 -17.55
CA ALA A 158 24.23 4.32 -18.17
C ALA A 158 23.89 5.03 -19.49
N SER A 159 22.96 4.48 -20.27
CA SER A 159 22.48 5.05 -21.54
C SER A 159 21.07 5.66 -21.45
N ALA A 160 20.52 5.82 -20.23
CA ALA A 160 19.23 6.47 -20.04
C ALA A 160 19.33 7.98 -20.21
N ALA A 161 18.20 8.65 -20.39
CA ALA A 161 18.14 10.11 -20.39
C ALA A 161 18.51 10.67 -19.01
N THR A 162 19.19 11.80 -19.00
CA THR A 162 19.42 12.60 -17.78
C THR A 162 18.10 13.23 -17.30
N PHE A 163 18.05 13.64 -16.04
CA PHE A 163 16.89 14.36 -15.50
C PHE A 163 16.55 15.60 -16.33
N GLY A 164 17.56 16.37 -16.76
CA GLY A 164 17.38 17.57 -17.56
C GLY A 164 16.73 17.32 -18.92
N GLU A 165 17.05 16.19 -19.56
CA GLU A 165 16.43 15.79 -20.84
C GLU A 165 14.96 15.36 -20.66
N LEU A 166 14.61 14.80 -19.50
CA LEU A 166 13.24 14.43 -19.15
C LEU A 166 12.41 15.60 -18.62
N LEU A 167 13.06 16.68 -18.16
CA LEU A 167 12.41 17.80 -17.47
C LEU A 167 11.26 18.45 -18.27
N PRO A 168 11.33 18.65 -19.60
CA PRO A 168 10.19 19.17 -20.36
C PRO A 168 8.94 18.28 -20.25
N ARG A 169 9.11 16.95 -20.39
CA ARG A 169 8.02 15.97 -20.26
C ARG A 169 7.47 15.93 -18.83
N LEU A 170 8.37 15.97 -17.84
CA LEU A 170 7.99 16.04 -16.42
C LEU A 170 7.21 17.32 -16.11
N THR A 171 7.63 18.45 -16.67
CA THR A 171 6.97 19.75 -16.51
C THR A 171 5.55 19.71 -17.06
N ASP A 172 5.37 19.24 -18.30
CA ASP A 172 4.05 19.13 -18.93
C ASP A 172 3.12 18.15 -18.18
N MET A 173 3.69 17.09 -17.62
CA MET A 173 2.93 16.09 -16.88
C MET A 173 2.59 16.52 -15.46
N LEU A 174 3.50 17.14 -14.71
CA LEU A 174 3.38 17.30 -13.25
C LEU A 174 2.81 18.66 -12.85
N HIS A 175 3.05 19.72 -13.63
CA HIS A 175 2.59 21.06 -13.27
C HIS A 175 1.07 21.16 -13.21
N GLY A 176 0.57 21.82 -12.16
CA GLY A 176 -0.86 21.98 -11.89
C GLY A 176 -1.55 20.75 -11.31
N ARG A 177 -0.82 19.66 -11.05
CA ARG A 177 -1.37 18.43 -10.45
C ARG A 177 -0.95 18.27 -8.98
N THR A 178 -1.71 17.44 -8.28
CA THR A 178 -1.33 16.90 -6.97
C THR A 178 -0.58 15.59 -7.18
N LEU A 179 0.62 15.49 -6.62
CA LEU A 179 1.42 14.27 -6.57
C LEU A 179 1.27 13.64 -5.20
N VAL A 180 0.92 12.36 -5.18
CA VAL A 180 0.90 11.57 -3.96
C VAL A 180 2.04 10.59 -4.01
N SER A 181 2.82 10.50 -2.94
CA SER A 181 3.86 9.47 -2.84
C SER A 181 4.00 8.92 -1.42
N TYR A 182 4.71 7.80 -1.30
CA TYR A 182 4.99 7.16 -0.02
C TYR A 182 6.31 7.73 0.52
N ASN A 183 6.22 8.71 1.43
CA ASN A 183 7.31 9.63 1.83
C ASN A 183 7.51 10.81 0.87
N ALA A 184 6.50 11.67 0.75
CA ALA A 184 6.51 12.79 -0.18
C ALA A 184 7.64 13.79 0.07
N ALA A 185 8.07 13.94 1.32
CA ALA A 185 9.22 14.78 1.65
C ALA A 185 10.52 14.29 0.97
N PHE A 186 10.70 12.97 0.90
CA PHE A 186 11.88 12.36 0.27
C PHE A 186 11.86 12.57 -1.24
N ASP A 187 10.78 12.18 -1.92
CA ASP A 187 10.66 12.30 -3.38
C ASP A 187 10.74 13.76 -3.84
N ARG A 188 10.05 14.66 -3.13
CA ARG A 188 10.14 16.12 -3.37
C ARG A 188 11.58 16.60 -3.21
N GLY A 189 12.30 16.12 -2.20
CA GLY A 189 13.71 16.46 -1.99
C GLY A 189 14.63 15.97 -3.10
N VAL A 190 14.34 14.81 -3.71
CA VAL A 190 15.07 14.34 -4.90
C VAL A 190 14.83 15.28 -6.09
N PHE A 191 13.57 15.64 -6.36
CA PHE A 191 13.25 16.62 -7.40
C PHE A 191 13.94 17.96 -7.15
N GLU A 192 13.96 18.45 -5.91
CA GLU A 192 14.64 19.69 -5.54
C GLU A 192 16.13 19.66 -5.88
N ARG A 193 16.83 18.57 -5.55
CA ARG A 193 18.26 18.40 -5.88
C ARG A 193 18.50 18.30 -7.38
N GLU A 194 17.67 17.54 -8.10
CA GLU A 194 17.78 17.40 -9.55
C GLU A 194 17.56 18.73 -10.28
N LEU A 195 16.53 19.48 -9.88
CA LEU A 195 16.22 20.80 -10.42
C LEU A 195 17.33 21.81 -10.09
N ALA A 196 17.81 21.82 -8.84
CA ALA A 196 18.89 22.72 -8.43
C ALA A 196 20.18 22.43 -9.22
N ARG A 197 20.50 21.16 -9.46
CA ARG A 197 21.61 20.74 -10.32
C ARG A 197 21.41 21.17 -11.78
N HIS A 198 20.22 20.94 -12.34
CA HIS A 198 19.94 21.26 -13.74
C HIS A 198 19.97 22.78 -14.01
N HIS A 199 19.36 23.58 -13.15
CA HIS A 199 19.29 25.04 -13.31
C HIS A 199 20.52 25.78 -12.78
N GLY A 200 21.33 25.13 -11.94
CA GLY A 200 22.44 25.78 -11.23
C GLY A 200 22.00 26.82 -10.20
N ALA A 201 20.72 26.83 -9.81
CA ALA A 201 20.14 27.85 -8.92
C ALA A 201 18.98 27.27 -8.06
N PRO A 202 19.08 27.32 -6.71
CA PRO A 202 18.02 26.83 -5.81
C PRO A 202 16.67 27.53 -6.04
N ALA A 203 16.67 28.84 -6.30
CA ALA A 203 15.45 29.60 -6.53
C ALA A 203 14.64 29.12 -7.75
N ALA A 204 15.31 28.62 -8.79
CA ALA A 204 14.63 28.05 -9.96
C ALA A 204 13.96 26.71 -9.62
N ALA A 205 14.61 25.88 -8.79
CA ALA A 205 14.04 24.64 -8.29
C ALA A 205 12.78 24.89 -7.45
N GLU A 206 12.84 25.86 -6.53
CA GLU A 206 11.69 26.27 -5.72
C GLU A 206 10.51 26.76 -6.57
N GLN A 207 10.78 27.57 -7.61
CA GLN A 207 9.75 28.06 -8.53
C GLN A 207 9.08 26.94 -9.31
N TRP A 208 9.84 25.92 -9.73
CA TRP A 208 9.28 24.74 -10.39
C TRP A 208 8.43 23.94 -9.41
N LEU A 209 8.95 23.65 -8.22
CA LEU A 209 8.24 22.87 -7.19
C LEU A 209 6.98 23.55 -6.67
N ALA A 210 6.93 24.89 -6.67
CA ALA A 210 5.75 25.66 -6.27
C ALA A 210 4.55 25.45 -7.21
N ARG A 211 4.76 24.91 -8.42
CA ARG A 211 3.69 24.61 -9.38
C ARG A 211 3.09 23.20 -9.22
N VAL A 212 3.56 22.46 -8.22
CA VAL A 212 3.15 21.08 -7.95
C VAL A 212 2.77 20.97 -6.47
N ARG A 213 1.63 20.33 -6.19
CA ARG A 213 1.24 20.03 -4.80
C ARG A 213 1.69 18.62 -4.45
N TRP A 214 2.39 18.45 -3.33
CA TRP A 214 2.79 17.13 -2.82
C TRP A 214 1.92 16.71 -1.64
N GLU A 215 1.52 15.45 -1.63
CA GLU A 215 0.71 14.83 -0.60
C GLU A 215 1.36 13.53 -0.14
N ASP A 216 1.44 13.33 1.17
CA ASP A 216 2.12 12.18 1.75
C ASP A 216 1.12 11.06 2.09
N ALA A 217 1.31 9.89 1.47
CA ALA A 217 0.48 8.71 1.71
C ALA A 217 1.00 7.81 2.83
N MET A 218 2.17 8.03 3.42
CA MET A 218 2.77 7.13 4.40
C MET A 218 1.91 6.99 5.65
N VAL A 219 1.50 8.10 6.26
CA VAL A 219 0.64 8.08 7.45
C VAL A 219 -0.75 7.52 7.11
N PRO A 220 -1.43 8.01 6.06
CA PRO A 220 -2.69 7.40 5.61
C PRO A 220 -2.61 5.90 5.36
N TYR A 221 -1.53 5.42 4.73
CA TYR A 221 -1.30 4.01 4.47
C TYR A 221 -1.03 3.22 5.74
N ALA A 222 -0.23 3.73 6.67
CA ALA A 222 0.07 3.06 7.94
C ALA A 222 -1.20 2.84 8.78
N VAL A 223 -2.12 3.81 8.75
CA VAL A 223 -3.46 3.68 9.34
C VAL A 223 -4.21 2.54 8.63
N CYS A 224 -4.31 2.54 7.30
CA CYS A 224 -5.15 1.55 6.61
C CYS A 224 -4.58 0.12 6.61
N SER A 225 -3.29 -0.05 6.33
CA SER A 225 -2.60 -1.34 6.17
C SER A 225 -2.47 -2.13 7.47
N ARG A 226 -2.37 -1.47 8.63
CA ARG A 226 -2.20 -2.15 9.93
C ARG A 226 -3.49 -2.83 10.42
N TRP A 227 -4.66 -2.36 9.97
CA TRP A 227 -5.93 -2.68 10.64
C TRP A 227 -7.03 -3.23 9.73
N THR A 228 -6.77 -3.32 8.41
CA THR A 228 -7.71 -3.89 7.45
C THR A 228 -6.99 -4.74 6.42
N ARG A 229 -7.47 -5.99 6.23
CA ARG A 229 -6.93 -6.87 5.18
C ARG A 229 -7.18 -6.32 3.77
N ALA A 230 -8.20 -5.48 3.54
CA ALA A 230 -8.40 -4.85 2.23
C ALA A 230 -7.17 -4.08 1.72
N CYS A 231 -6.40 -3.46 2.63
CA CYS A 231 -5.12 -2.83 2.29
C CYS A 231 -3.94 -3.82 2.32
N GLN A 232 -4.04 -4.93 3.06
CA GLN A 232 -3.03 -6.00 3.10
C GLN A 232 -3.14 -6.99 1.91
N SER A 233 -4.31 -7.17 1.29
CA SER A 233 -4.50 -8.05 0.14
C SER A 233 -3.91 -7.47 -1.14
N SER A 234 -3.83 -6.14 -1.23
CA SER A 234 -2.99 -5.44 -2.21
C SER A 234 -1.52 -5.88 -2.06
N VAL A 235 -1.06 -6.14 -0.83
CA VAL A 235 0.32 -6.60 -0.51
C VAL A 235 0.59 -8.05 -0.97
N SER A 236 -0.43 -8.90 -1.08
CA SER A 236 -0.27 -10.28 -1.57
C SER A 236 -0.14 -10.38 -3.10
N VAL A 237 -0.69 -9.40 -3.83
CA VAL A 237 -0.47 -9.24 -5.29
C VAL A 237 0.86 -8.54 -5.56
N ALA A 238 1.25 -7.61 -4.68
CA ALA A 238 2.54 -6.89 -4.65
C ALA A 238 3.77 -7.78 -4.50
N ARG A 239 3.60 -9.07 -4.24
CA ARG A 239 4.74 -9.94 -3.97
C ARG A 239 5.57 -10.20 -5.21
N SER A 240 5.21 -9.85 -6.46
CA SER A 240 5.87 -10.28 -7.72
C SER A 240 6.43 -9.19 -8.65
N ALA A 241 7.77 -9.00 -8.58
CA ALA A 241 8.70 -8.57 -9.63
C ALA A 241 8.69 -7.11 -10.12
N THR A 242 9.76 -6.38 -9.75
CA THR A 242 10.25 -5.12 -10.33
C THR A 242 10.33 -5.19 -11.85
N THR A 243 9.26 -4.81 -12.55
CA THR A 243 9.17 -4.36 -13.95
C THR A 243 7.68 -4.08 -14.20
N VAL A 244 7.30 -2.87 -14.62
CA VAL A 244 6.03 -2.74 -15.38
C VAL A 244 6.30 -3.43 -16.71
N VAL A 245 6.07 -4.74 -16.78
CA VAL A 245 6.20 -5.48 -18.04
C VAL A 245 4.97 -5.14 -18.87
N VAL A 246 5.15 -4.38 -19.94
CA VAL A 246 4.14 -4.26 -21.00
C VAL A 246 4.46 -5.35 -22.04
N PRO A 247 3.55 -6.32 -22.25
CA PRO A 247 3.36 -6.79 -23.61
C PRO A 247 1.88 -7.10 -23.91
N GLY A 248 1.31 -6.38 -24.88
CA GLY A 248 0.13 -6.82 -25.63
C GLY A 248 -1.21 -6.62 -24.94
N GLY A 249 -1.99 -5.66 -25.43
CA GLY A 249 -3.25 -5.23 -24.85
C GLY A 249 -4.31 -6.31 -24.62
N ARG A 250 -5.03 -6.18 -23.51
CA ARG A 250 -6.50 -6.06 -23.42
C ARG A 250 -6.86 -5.71 -21.97
N CYS A 251 -7.82 -4.80 -21.81
CA CYS A 251 -8.26 -4.27 -20.52
C CYS A 251 -9.40 -5.12 -19.91
N CYS A 252 -9.65 -4.87 -18.61
CA CYS A 252 -10.88 -5.10 -17.83
C CYS A 252 -11.13 -6.45 -17.10
N SER A 253 -11.34 -6.27 -15.78
CA SER A 253 -11.95 -7.16 -14.77
C SER A 253 -11.15 -8.39 -14.36
N TRP A 254 -11.05 -8.65 -13.05
CA TRP A 254 -11.31 -9.94 -12.39
C TRP A 254 -10.89 -9.88 -10.91
N LEU A 255 -11.86 -9.53 -10.06
CA LEU A 255 -11.90 -9.93 -8.66
C LEU A 255 -12.38 -11.39 -8.62
N THR A 256 -11.60 -12.25 -7.97
CA THR A 256 -11.97 -13.58 -7.43
C THR A 256 -12.36 -14.72 -8.39
N SER A 257 -11.60 -15.81 -8.24
CA SER A 257 -11.93 -17.22 -8.52
C SER A 257 -11.70 -17.78 -9.93
N GLN A 258 -11.06 -18.96 -9.94
CA GLN A 258 -10.77 -19.88 -11.04
C GLN A 258 -9.55 -19.57 -11.92
N CYS A 259 -8.40 -20.08 -11.49
CA CYS A 259 -7.42 -20.72 -12.35
C CYS A 259 -6.66 -21.76 -11.51
N GLN A 260 -7.20 -22.98 -11.43
CA GLN A 260 -6.40 -24.17 -11.20
C GLN A 260 -5.78 -24.53 -12.56
N GLY A 261 -4.46 -24.43 -12.69
CA GLY A 261 -3.76 -24.74 -13.93
C GLY A 261 -2.27 -24.49 -13.79
N SER A 262 -1.53 -25.57 -13.62
CA SER A 262 -0.07 -25.61 -13.43
C SER A 262 0.70 -24.89 -14.53
N ALA A 263 1.44 -23.84 -14.17
CA ALA A 263 2.58 -23.37 -14.95
C ALA A 263 3.73 -23.08 -13.98
N VAL A 264 4.75 -23.93 -14.05
CA VAL A 264 5.98 -23.84 -13.26
C VAL A 264 6.77 -22.62 -13.72
N VAL A 265 7.01 -21.67 -12.81
CA VAL A 265 7.95 -20.55 -13.02
C VAL A 265 9.32 -20.98 -12.49
N PRO A 266 10.44 -20.75 -13.21
CA PRO A 266 11.76 -21.17 -12.76
C PRO A 266 12.17 -20.42 -11.48
N ASP A 267 12.79 -21.16 -10.58
CA ASP A 267 13.28 -20.72 -9.28
C ASP A 267 14.46 -19.73 -9.45
N GLY A 268 14.43 -18.56 -8.79
CA GLY A 268 15.63 -17.69 -8.70
C GLY A 268 15.46 -16.15 -8.67
N ALA A 269 14.31 -15.56 -9.00
CA ALA A 269 14.19 -14.09 -9.04
C ALA A 269 13.73 -13.47 -7.70
N ARG A 270 14.67 -12.88 -6.94
CA ARG A 270 14.37 -12.04 -5.76
C ARG A 270 13.80 -10.68 -6.18
N ARG A 271 12.93 -10.09 -5.36
CA ARG A 271 11.99 -9.01 -5.74
C ARG A 271 12.25 -7.75 -4.91
N GLY A 272 12.23 -6.57 -5.54
CA GLY A 272 12.59 -5.26 -4.94
C GLY A 272 11.40 -4.38 -4.53
N ALA A 273 11.68 -3.28 -3.83
CA ALA A 273 10.73 -2.54 -2.98
C ALA A 273 9.76 -1.54 -3.68
N GLY A 274 10.08 -1.03 -4.88
CA GLY A 274 9.36 0.10 -5.52
C GLY A 274 7.88 -0.12 -5.84
N GLN A 275 7.51 -1.30 -6.35
CA GLN A 275 6.12 -1.61 -6.73
C GLN A 275 5.13 -1.53 -5.56
N SER A 276 5.60 -1.79 -4.34
CA SER A 276 4.76 -1.75 -3.14
C SER A 276 4.29 -0.34 -2.77
N LYS A 277 5.02 0.71 -3.16
CA LYS A 277 4.75 2.10 -2.77
C LYS A 277 3.63 2.73 -3.60
N VAL A 278 3.65 2.52 -4.92
CA VAL A 278 2.58 3.00 -5.82
C VAL A 278 1.25 2.32 -5.50
N GLU A 279 1.28 1.02 -5.24
CA GLU A 279 0.09 0.28 -4.80
C GLU A 279 -0.40 0.72 -3.42
N ALA A 280 0.52 1.03 -2.49
CA ALA A 280 0.18 1.61 -1.20
C ALA A 280 -0.55 2.95 -1.36
N VAL A 281 -0.07 3.82 -2.25
CA VAL A 281 -0.74 5.09 -2.57
C VAL A 281 -2.12 4.84 -3.18
N LEU A 282 -2.23 4.00 -4.21
CA LEU A 282 -3.49 3.69 -4.87
C LEU A 282 -4.50 3.00 -3.94
N ALA A 283 -4.04 2.18 -3.00
CA ALA A 283 -4.90 1.55 -2.01
C ALA A 283 -5.61 2.58 -1.10
N VAL A 284 -4.95 3.69 -0.79
CA VAL A 284 -5.54 4.78 0.00
C VAL A 284 -6.40 5.73 -0.86
N VAL A 285 -5.99 5.95 -2.12
CA VAL A 285 -6.63 6.92 -3.03
C VAL A 285 -7.85 6.33 -3.78
N GLY A 286 -7.79 5.04 -4.12
CA GLY A 286 -8.80 4.31 -4.90
C GLY A 286 -9.66 3.36 -4.06
N GLY A 287 -9.27 3.07 -2.82
CA GLY A 287 -10.03 2.20 -1.92
C GLY A 287 -11.18 2.92 -1.23
N GLN A 288 -12.41 2.42 -1.38
CA GLN A 288 -13.43 2.60 -0.35
C GLN A 288 -12.91 1.92 0.93
N LEU A 289 -12.78 2.68 2.01
CA LEU A 289 -12.36 2.11 3.29
C LEU A 289 -13.40 1.06 3.72
N PRO A 290 -12.97 -0.13 4.18
CA PRO A 290 -13.91 -1.15 4.62
C PRO A 290 -14.82 -0.61 5.73
N GLY A 291 -16.13 -0.65 5.47
CA GLY A 291 -17.16 -0.14 6.39
C GLY A 291 -17.79 1.20 6.00
N ASP A 292 -17.59 1.69 4.78
CA ASP A 292 -18.45 2.70 4.14
C ASP A 292 -19.55 2.00 3.32
N VAL A 293 -20.31 1.11 3.96
CA VAL A 293 -21.65 0.75 3.50
C VAL A 293 -22.60 1.71 4.21
N ASP A 294 -23.24 2.58 3.44
CA ASP A 294 -24.46 3.24 3.88
C ASP A 294 -25.49 2.15 4.23
N GLU A 295 -26.04 2.28 5.44
CA GLU A 295 -27.11 1.50 6.10
C GLU A 295 -26.82 0.04 6.53
#